data_AF-A0AAF0KUS1-F1
#
_entry.id   AF-A0AAF0KUS1-F1
#
_cell.length_a   1.000
_cell.length_b   1.000
_cell.length_c   1.000
_cell.angle_alpha   90.00
_cell.angle_beta   90.00
_cell.angle_gamma   90.00
#
_symmetry.space_group_name_H-M   'P 1'
#
loop_
_entity.id
_entity.type
_entity.pdbx_description
1 polymer ?
#
loop_
_entity_poly.entity_id
_entity_poly.type
_entity_poly.pdbx_seq_one_letter_code
_entity_poly.pdbx_strand_id
1 'polypeptide(L)'
;MAKADRLERMDNRRAELETEYGEVLVAALRATAAGSWGLFDHNKDRAARARVAPVIAALEELAEQIDDLRDRLGVEPFALHQQFLAARGPVASSAVGEPKQAQAWLDQLGVAAG
;
A
#
# COMPACT_ATOMS: atom_id res chain seq x y z
N MET A 1 -2.68 -19.66 30.22
CA MET A 1 -1.50 -19.01 29.61
C MET A 1 -1.44 -19.22 28.10
N ALA A 2 -1.58 -20.43 27.56
CA ALA A 2 -1.50 -20.71 26.11
C ALA A 2 -2.38 -19.88 25.13
N LYS A 3 -3.51 -19.30 25.58
CA LYS A 3 -4.37 -18.44 24.74
C LYS A 3 -3.81 -17.01 24.61
N ALA A 4 -3.28 -16.45 25.70
CA ALA A 4 -2.70 -15.12 25.71
C ALA A 4 -1.45 -15.08 24.81
N ASP A 5 -0.56 -16.05 24.97
CA ASP A 5 0.66 -16.18 24.16
C ASP A 5 0.34 -16.35 22.66
N ARG A 6 -0.80 -16.97 22.31
CA ARG A 6 -1.23 -17.12 20.92
C ARG A 6 -1.70 -15.79 20.33
N LEU A 7 -2.48 -15.02 21.08
CA LEU A 7 -2.96 -13.71 20.65
C LEU A 7 -1.80 -12.72 20.50
N GLU A 8 -0.85 -12.73 21.43
CA GLU A 8 0.35 -11.89 21.35
C GLU A 8 1.18 -12.20 20.10
N ARG A 9 1.42 -13.48 19.79
CA ARG A 9 2.12 -13.85 18.55
C ARG A 9 1.39 -13.39 17.28
N MET A 10 0.06 -13.47 17.28
CA MET A 10 -0.75 -13.00 16.15
C MET A 10 -0.68 -11.49 15.99
N ASP A 11 -0.73 -10.74 17.09
CA ASP A 11 -0.63 -9.29 17.06
C ASP A 11 0.77 -8.83 16.62
N ASN A 12 1.83 -9.48 17.12
CA ASN A 12 3.20 -9.22 16.67
C ASN A 12 3.34 -9.49 15.17
N ARG A 13 2.82 -10.62 14.68
CA ARG A 13 2.86 -10.96 13.25
C ARG A 13 2.07 -9.96 12.40
N ARG A 14 0.91 -9.50 12.87
CA ARG A 14 0.12 -8.45 12.22
C ARG A 14 0.95 -7.17 12.10
N ALA A 15 1.59 -6.74 13.20
CA ALA A 15 2.40 -5.53 13.21
C ALA A 15 3.63 -5.60 12.29
N GLU A 16 4.29 -6.77 12.21
CA GLU A 16 5.37 -7.02 11.26
C GLU A 16 4.89 -6.86 9.81
N LEU A 17 3.77 -7.49 9.45
CA LEU A 17 3.21 -7.41 8.10
C LEU A 17 2.75 -5.99 7.73
N GLU A 18 2.14 -5.26 8.67
CA GLU A 18 1.77 -3.86 8.44
C GLU A 18 2.99 -2.96 8.19
N THR A 19 4.10 -3.25 8.88
CA THR A 19 5.38 -2.57 8.65
C THR A 19 5.92 -2.90 7.26
N GLU A 20 5.96 -4.17 6.89
CA GLU A 20 6.41 -4.65 5.58
C GLU A 20 5.58 -4.04 4.44
N TYR A 21 4.25 -4.02 4.59
CA TYR A 21 3.34 -3.35 3.65
C TYR A 21 3.70 -1.87 3.49
N GLY A 22 3.92 -1.17 4.61
CA GLY A 22 4.31 0.23 4.62
C GLY A 22 5.61 0.48 3.85
N GLU A 23 6.63 -0.36 4.06
CA GLU A 23 7.91 -0.26 3.37
C GLU A 23 7.78 -0.47 1.85
N VAL A 24 7.03 -1.49 1.44
CA VAL A 24 6.76 -1.77 0.01
C VAL A 24 6.01 -0.59 -0.63
N LEU A 25 4.97 -0.08 0.03
CA LEU A 25 4.21 1.06 -0.47
C LEU A 25 5.07 2.32 -0.58
N VAL A 26 5.85 2.65 0.45
CA VAL A 26 6.75 3.82 0.45
C VAL A 26 7.79 3.71 -0.66
N ALA A 27 8.39 2.54 -0.87
CA ALA A 27 9.33 2.33 -1.97
C ALA A 27 8.68 2.57 -3.34
N ALA A 28 7.47 2.05 -3.55
CA ALA A 28 6.71 2.26 -4.78
C ALA A 28 6.35 3.75 -4.99
N LEU A 29 5.91 4.43 -3.93
CA LEU A 29 5.60 5.86 -3.95
C LEU A 29 6.83 6.69 -4.30
N ARG A 30 8.00 6.41 -3.70
CA ARG A 30 9.25 7.10 -4.04
C ARG A 30 9.64 6.92 -5.49
N ALA A 31 9.56 5.70 -6.03
CA ALA A 31 9.83 5.45 -7.44
C ALA A 31 8.87 6.23 -8.35
N THR A 32 7.60 6.35 -7.96
CA THR A 32 6.57 7.11 -8.69
C THR A 32 6.81 8.62 -8.60
N ALA A 33 7.15 9.14 -7.42
CA ALA A 33 7.53 10.54 -7.22
C ALA A 33 8.78 10.92 -8.05
N ALA A 34 9.71 9.98 -8.21
CA ALA A 34 10.89 10.13 -9.07
C ALA A 34 10.59 10.01 -10.59
N GLY A 35 9.33 9.75 -10.97
CA GLY A 35 8.89 9.74 -12.37
C GLY A 35 8.56 8.36 -12.94
N SER A 36 8.50 7.31 -12.13
CA SER A 36 7.85 6.05 -12.53
C SER A 36 6.33 6.24 -12.64
N TRP A 37 5.68 5.47 -13.49
CA TRP A 37 4.23 5.53 -13.74
C TRP A 37 3.59 4.16 -13.58
N GLY A 38 2.28 4.14 -13.37
CA GLY A 38 1.42 2.96 -13.29
C GLY A 38 0.96 2.63 -11.87
N LEU A 39 1.58 3.21 -10.85
CA LEU A 39 1.24 2.93 -9.44
C LEU A 39 -0.18 3.39 -9.09
N PHE A 40 -0.67 4.47 -9.70
CA PHE A 40 -2.06 4.91 -9.52
C PHE A 40 -2.97 4.55 -10.71
N ASP A 41 -2.43 3.94 -11.76
CA ASP A 41 -3.19 3.52 -12.94
C ASP A 41 -4.01 4.66 -13.59
N HIS A 42 -3.45 5.88 -13.61
CA HIS A 42 -4.14 7.05 -14.16
C HIS A 42 -4.29 6.96 -15.69
N ASN A 43 -3.34 6.31 -16.35
CA ASN A 43 -3.30 6.18 -17.79
C ASN A 43 -3.36 4.71 -18.20
N LYS A 44 -3.73 4.45 -19.46
CA LYS A 44 -3.85 3.09 -19.98
C LYS A 44 -2.51 2.51 -20.48
N ASP A 45 -1.36 3.09 -20.09
CA ASP A 45 -0.05 2.59 -20.51
C ASP A 45 0.14 1.16 -19.98
N ARG A 46 0.12 0.22 -20.91
CA ARG A 46 0.25 -1.20 -20.62
C ARG A 46 1.65 -1.56 -20.11
N ALA A 47 2.68 -0.85 -20.57
CA ALA A 47 4.06 -1.11 -20.14
C ALA A 47 4.29 -0.61 -18.71
N ALA A 48 3.77 0.59 -18.38
CA ALA A 48 3.81 1.11 -17.02
C ALA A 48 3.07 0.17 -16.04
N ARG A 49 1.85 -0.26 -16.40
CA ARG A 49 1.10 -1.26 -15.62
C ARG A 49 1.84 -2.57 -15.43
N ALA A 50 2.44 -3.11 -16.49
CA ALA A 50 3.17 -4.38 -16.40
C ALA A 50 4.38 -4.30 -15.48
N ARG A 51 5.08 -3.15 -15.43
CA ARG A 51 6.22 -2.95 -14.54
C ARG A 51 5.83 -2.91 -13.07
N VAL A 52 4.67 -2.30 -12.75
CA VAL A 52 4.21 -2.17 -11.36
C VAL A 52 3.36 -3.36 -10.90
N ALA A 53 2.87 -4.21 -11.81
CA ALA A 53 2.04 -5.36 -11.47
C ALA A 53 2.61 -6.26 -10.36
N PRO A 54 3.92 -6.57 -10.31
CA PRO A 54 4.50 -7.33 -9.20
C PRO A 54 4.40 -6.61 -7.84
N VAL A 55 4.54 -5.27 -7.84
CA VAL A 55 4.41 -4.45 -6.64
C VAL A 55 2.96 -4.43 -6.14
N ILE A 56 2.00 -4.31 -7.06
CA ILE A 56 0.57 -4.38 -6.72
C ILE A 56 0.22 -5.74 -6.15
N ALA A 57 0.67 -6.83 -6.78
CA ALA A 57 0.44 -8.18 -6.29
C ALA A 57 1.02 -8.39 -4.88
N ALA A 58 2.24 -7.88 -4.60
CA ALA A 58 2.83 -7.96 -3.28
C ALA A 58 2.03 -7.17 -2.22
N LEU A 59 1.54 -5.97 -2.57
CA LEU A 59 0.69 -5.18 -1.67
C LEU A 59 -0.65 -5.86 -1.40
N GLU A 60 -1.28 -6.46 -2.42
CA GLU A 60 -2.52 -7.22 -2.27
C GLU A 60 -2.31 -8.45 -1.37
N GLU A 61 -1.26 -9.23 -1.60
CA GLU A 61 -0.92 -10.41 -0.78
C GLU A 61 -0.66 -10.04 0.69
N LEU A 62 0.07 -8.95 0.94
CA LEU A 62 0.31 -8.47 2.29
C LEU A 62 -0.98 -7.97 2.95
N ALA A 63 -1.80 -7.20 2.22
CA ALA A 63 -3.06 -6.69 2.74
C ALA A 63 -4.04 -7.81 3.11
N GLU A 64 -4.17 -8.84 2.26
CA GLU A 64 -5.00 -10.02 2.55
C GLU A 64 -4.54 -10.73 3.83
N GLN A 65 -3.23 -10.94 4.01
CA GLN A 65 -2.69 -11.55 5.22
C GLN A 65 -2.91 -10.69 6.47
N ILE A 66 -2.80 -9.36 6.33
CA ILE A 66 -3.07 -8.42 7.42
C ILE A 66 -4.54 -8.47 7.80
N ASP A 67 -5.46 -8.39 6.83
CA ASP A 67 -6.90 -8.42 7.07
C ASP A 67 -7.33 -9.74 7.71
N ASP A 68 -6.77 -10.87 7.28
CA ASP A 68 -6.99 -12.18 7.91
C ASP A 68 -6.59 -12.21 9.39
N LEU A 69 -5.45 -11.59 9.74
CA LEU A 69 -5.01 -11.50 11.14
C LEU A 69 -5.88 -10.52 11.94
N ARG A 70 -6.26 -9.40 11.33
CA ARG A 70 -7.10 -8.36 11.94
C ARG A 70 -8.50 -8.87 12.27
N ASP A 71 -9.12 -9.61 11.35
CA ASP A 71 -10.40 -10.28 11.57
C ASP A 71 -10.32 -11.27 12.74
N ARG A 72 -9.29 -12.12 12.77
CA ARG A 72 -9.10 -13.09 13.88
C ARG A 72 -8.81 -12.43 15.23
N LEU A 73 -8.24 -11.23 15.23
CA LEU A 73 -7.99 -10.41 16.42
C LEU A 73 -9.20 -9.55 16.81
N GLY A 74 -10.23 -9.47 15.96
CA GLY A 74 -11.42 -8.65 16.18
C GLY A 74 -11.15 -7.15 16.08
N VAL A 75 -10.22 -6.74 15.22
CA VAL A 75 -9.90 -5.33 14.96
C VAL A 75 -10.36 -4.93 13.55
N GLU A 76 -10.61 -3.63 13.36
CA GLU A 76 -11.08 -3.08 12.08
C GLU A 76 -10.18 -3.46 10.90
N PRO A 77 -10.69 -3.53 9.65
CA PRO A 77 -9.88 -3.83 8.46
C PRO A 77 -8.71 -2.87 8.23
N PHE A 78 -7.76 -3.28 7.40
CA PHE A 78 -6.55 -2.54 7.08
C PHE A 78 -6.84 -1.34 6.18
N ALA A 79 -7.16 -0.21 6.80
CA ALA A 79 -7.60 1.01 6.14
C ALA A 79 -6.59 1.58 5.13
N LEU A 80 -5.28 1.39 5.34
CA LEU A 80 -4.25 1.93 4.45
C LEU A 80 -4.33 1.31 3.05
N HIS A 81 -4.58 0.01 2.94
CA HIS A 81 -4.73 -0.65 1.65
C HIS A 81 -5.99 -0.18 0.92
N GLN A 82 -7.11 -0.04 1.65
CA GLN A 82 -8.36 0.47 1.08
C GLN A 82 -8.21 1.90 0.54
N GLN A 83 -7.52 2.77 1.29
CA GLN A 83 -7.20 4.13 0.84
C GLN A 83 -6.32 4.13 -0.41
N PHE A 84 -5.34 3.21 -0.48
CA PHE A 84 -4.45 3.09 -1.63
C PHE A 84 -5.20 2.63 -2.88
N LEU A 85 -6.06 1.62 -2.76
CA LEU A 85 -6.91 1.17 -3.86
C LEU A 85 -7.88 2.27 -4.32
N ALA A 86 -8.45 3.04 -3.40
CA ALA A 86 -9.33 4.17 -3.73
C ALA A 86 -8.60 5.31 -4.45
N ALA A 87 -7.29 5.46 -4.22
CA ALA A 87 -6.45 6.42 -4.92
C ALA A 87 -6.03 5.95 -6.32
N ARG A 88 -6.28 4.67 -6.68
CA ARG A 88 -6.01 4.12 -8.00
C ARG A 88 -7.21 4.28 -8.93
N GLY A 89 -6.93 4.42 -10.22
CA GLY A 89 -7.91 4.38 -11.30
C GLY A 89 -7.91 5.63 -12.19
N PRO A 90 -8.86 5.69 -13.14
CA PRO A 90 -8.92 6.76 -14.11
C PRO A 90 -9.26 8.09 -13.42
N VAL A 91 -8.45 9.11 -13.70
CA VAL A 91 -8.64 10.47 -13.22
C VAL A 91 -9.04 11.41 -14.36
N ALA A 92 -9.58 12.58 -14.02
CA ALA A 92 -9.84 13.63 -15.00
C ALA A 92 -8.55 14.07 -15.70
N SER A 93 -8.63 14.52 -16.95
CA SER A 93 -7.47 15.00 -17.72
C SER A 93 -6.75 16.21 -17.09
N SER A 94 -7.41 16.92 -16.18
CA SER A 94 -6.85 18.03 -15.40
C SER A 94 -6.22 17.61 -14.08
N ALA A 95 -6.26 16.32 -13.73
CA ALA A 95 -5.68 15.83 -12.49
C ALA A 95 -4.15 15.98 -12.49
N VAL A 96 -3.59 16.15 -11.29
CA VAL A 96 -2.14 16.14 -11.13
C VAL A 96 -1.59 14.76 -11.53
N GLY A 97 -0.42 14.73 -12.17
CA GLY A 97 0.22 13.47 -12.58
C GLY A 97 0.59 12.59 -11.38
N GLU A 98 0.75 11.30 -11.63
CA GLU A 98 1.12 10.29 -10.60
C GLU A 98 2.30 10.70 -9.71
N PRO A 99 3.38 11.35 -10.21
CA PRO A 99 4.48 11.76 -9.35
C PRO A 99 4.08 12.74 -8.24
N LYS A 100 3.19 13.71 -8.54
CA LYS A 100 2.72 14.67 -7.54
C LYS A 100 1.76 14.03 -6.54
N GLN A 101 0.92 13.10 -7.01
CA GLN A 101 0.08 12.31 -6.11
C GLN A 101 0.91 11.42 -5.19
N ALA A 102 1.98 10.81 -5.69
CA ALA A 102 2.90 10.02 -4.89
C ALA A 102 3.60 10.87 -3.82
N GLN A 103 4.03 12.08 -4.17
CA GLN A 103 4.61 13.02 -3.20
C GLN A 103 3.61 13.37 -2.10
N ALA A 104 2.36 13.71 -2.45
CA ALA A 104 1.32 14.02 -1.47
C ALA A 104 1.04 12.83 -0.53
N TRP A 105 1.10 11.60 -1.04
CA TRP A 105 1.00 10.39 -0.23
C TRP A 105 2.19 10.21 0.72
N LEU A 106 3.42 10.42 0.26
CA LEU A 106 4.62 10.38 1.11
C LEU A 106 4.54 11.43 2.23
N ASP A 107 4.10 12.64 1.90
CA ASP A 107 3.91 13.72 2.87
C ASP A 107 2.83 13.36 3.91
N GLN A 108 1.71 12.77 3.48
CA GLN A 108 0.65 12.28 4.38
C GLN A 108 1.13 11.17 5.32
N LEU A 109 2.01 10.29 4.84
CA LEU A 109 2.63 9.23 5.63
C LEU A 109 3.76 9.74 6.54
N GLY A 110 4.13 11.03 6.45
CA GLY A 110 5.23 11.62 7.22
C GLY A 110 6.60 11.12 6.78
N VAL A 111 6.72 10.60 5.55
CA VAL A 111 7.96 10.05 5.00
C VAL A 111 8.55 11.05 4.01
N ALA A 112 9.78 11.50 4.26
CA ALA A 112 10.49 12.32 3.28
C ALA A 112 10.71 11.53 1.97
N ALA A 113 10.46 12.21 0.85
CA ALA A 113 10.93 11.77 -0.46
C ALA A 113 12.46 11.91 -0.48
N GLY A 114 13.14 10.82 -0.13
CA GLY A 114 14.60 10.72 -0.15
C GLY A 114 15.15 10.63 -1.56
#